data_AF-A0A1L6RAK7-F1
#
_entry.id   AF-A0A1L6RAK7-F1
#
_cell.length_a   1.000
_cell.length_b   1.000
_cell.length_c   1.000
_cell.angle_alpha   90.00
_cell.angle_beta   90.00
_cell.angle_gamma   90.00
#
_symmetry.space_group_name_H-M   'P 1'
#
loop_
_entity.id
_entity.type
_entity.pdbx_description
1 polymer ?
#
loop_
_entity_poly.entity_id
_entity_poly.type
_entity_poly.pdbx_seq_one_letter_code
_entity_poly.pdbx_strand_id
1 'polypeptide(L)'
;MDQFSGSENDILTLAEDCQNRPKLYDWVGGQDEFKQINDTAVTKLKQLSYDVTYETAPGRHEWYYWDRQIERVLEWLPINYVKEERLF
;
A
#
# COMPACT_ATOMS: atom_id res chain seq x y z
N MET A 1 -9.39 -7.31 24.07
CA MET A 1 -8.94 -6.94 22.72
C MET A 1 -7.86 -7.93 22.37
N ASP A 2 -8.07 -8.72 21.33
CA ASP A 2 -7.08 -9.68 20.87
C ASP A 2 -5.80 -8.95 20.47
N GLN A 3 -4.66 -9.57 20.74
CA GLN A 3 -3.36 -9.01 20.44
C GLN A 3 -3.11 -9.09 18.93
N PHE A 4 -3.29 -7.97 18.23
CA PHE A 4 -3.11 -7.89 16.77
C PHE A 4 -1.63 -8.04 16.36
N SER A 5 -0.73 -7.37 17.11
CA SER A 5 0.72 -7.41 16.86
C SER A 5 1.29 -8.80 17.13
N GLY A 6 1.95 -9.40 16.15
CA GLY A 6 2.47 -10.78 16.22
C GLY A 6 1.42 -11.87 16.01
N SER A 7 0.18 -11.51 15.65
CA SER A 7 -0.84 -12.49 15.27
C SER A 7 -0.59 -13.03 13.86
N GLU A 8 -1.29 -14.11 13.49
CA GLU A 8 -1.31 -14.63 12.12
C GLU A 8 -1.85 -13.63 11.08
N ASN A 9 -2.48 -12.54 11.52
CA ASN A 9 -3.01 -11.47 10.66
C ASN A 9 -2.14 -10.20 10.66
N ASP A 10 -0.99 -10.22 11.33
CA ASP A 10 -0.02 -9.12 11.28
C ASP A 10 0.83 -9.23 10.01
N ILE A 11 0.64 -8.29 9.09
CA ILE A 11 1.36 -8.25 7.80
C ILE A 11 2.87 -8.23 7.99
N LEU A 12 3.38 -7.54 9.02
CA LEU A 12 4.82 -7.45 9.24
C LEU A 12 5.39 -8.76 9.76
N THR A 13 4.66 -9.48 10.61
CA THR A 13 5.03 -10.84 11.05
C THR A 13 4.98 -11.81 9.89
N LEU A 14 3.90 -11.82 9.10
CA LEU A 14 3.80 -12.65 7.90
C LEU A 14 4.93 -12.36 6.89
N ALA A 15 5.37 -11.11 6.82
CA ALA A 15 6.40 -10.70 5.89
C ALA A 15 7.78 -11.30 6.21
N GLU A 16 8.08 -11.60 7.48
CA GLU A 16 9.35 -12.18 7.91
C GLU A 16 9.52 -13.63 7.39
N ASP A 17 8.44 -14.41 7.38
CA ASP A 17 8.46 -15.84 7.03
C ASP A 17 8.12 -16.14 5.56
N CYS A 18 7.69 -15.14 4.79
CA CYS A 18 7.27 -15.32 3.40
C CYS A 18 8.45 -15.64 2.48
N GLN A 19 8.43 -16.86 1.92
CA GLN A 19 9.45 -17.32 0.98
C GLN A 19 9.32 -16.65 -0.40
N ASN A 20 8.09 -16.54 -0.90
CA ASN A 20 7.78 -15.96 -2.21
C ASN A 20 7.24 -14.54 -2.03
N ARG A 21 8.17 -13.59 -1.88
CA ARG A 21 7.84 -12.17 -1.64
C ARG A 21 7.11 -11.58 -2.86
N PRO A 22 5.82 -11.21 -2.75
CA PRO A 22 5.14 -10.51 -3.83
C PRO A 22 5.70 -9.10 -4.00
N LYS A 23 5.45 -8.51 -5.16
CA LYS A 23 5.55 -7.06 -5.30
C LYS A 23 4.44 -6.42 -4.49
N LEU A 24 4.76 -5.37 -3.75
CA LEU A 24 3.84 -4.65 -2.90
C LEU A 24 3.65 -3.23 -3.43
N TYR A 25 2.44 -2.73 -3.32
CA TYR A 25 2.09 -1.35 -3.62
C TYR A 25 1.45 -0.74 -2.37
N ASP A 26 1.96 0.41 -1.95
CA ASP A 26 1.46 1.17 -0.81
C ASP A 26 1.32 2.65 -1.23
N TRP A 27 0.16 3.21 -0.93
CA TRP A 27 -0.08 4.64 -1.00
C TRP A 27 -0.76 5.12 0.27
N VAL A 28 -0.30 6.27 0.77
CA VAL A 28 -0.95 6.99 1.86
C VAL A 28 -0.89 8.50 1.62
N GLY A 29 -1.95 9.19 2.04
CA GLY A 29 -2.02 10.65 1.98
C GLY A 29 -1.01 11.30 2.92
N GLY A 30 -0.37 12.39 2.48
CA GLY A 30 0.61 13.12 3.29
C GLY A 30 0.03 13.79 4.54
N GLN A 31 -1.28 14.01 4.60
CA GLN A 31 -2.02 14.54 5.75
C GLN A 31 -2.92 13.48 6.41
N ASP A 32 -2.75 12.21 6.05
CA ASP A 32 -3.43 11.09 6.69
C ASP A 32 -2.80 10.80 8.06
N GLU A 33 -3.64 10.48 9.05
CA GLU A 33 -3.18 10.15 10.41
C GLU A 33 -2.34 8.86 10.45
N PHE A 34 -2.50 7.96 9.46
CA PHE A 34 -1.75 6.73 9.35
C PHE A 34 -0.43 6.86 8.57
N LYS A 35 -0.06 8.07 8.12
CA LYS A 35 1.14 8.30 7.31
C LYS A 35 2.42 7.74 7.95
N GLN A 36 2.61 7.99 9.25
CA GLN A 36 3.80 7.53 9.96
C GLN A 36 3.87 6.01 10.12
N ILE A 37 2.70 5.37 10.28
CA ILE A 37 2.61 3.90 10.40
C ILE A 37 2.95 3.25 9.06
N ASN A 38 2.45 3.78 7.95
CA ASN A 38 2.80 3.32 6.60
C ASN A 38 4.30 3.53 6.31
N ASP A 39 4.87 4.69 6.63
CA ASP A 39 6.32 4.94 6.49
C ASP A 39 7.17 3.88 7.23
N THR A 40 6.74 3.53 8.45
CA THR A 40 7.41 2.52 9.27
C THR A 40 7.27 1.12 8.67
N ALA A 41 6.07 0.75 8.23
CA ALA A 41 5.79 -0.55 7.62
C ALA A 41 6.59 -0.73 6.31
N VAL A 42 6.56 0.26 5.42
CA VAL A 42 7.32 0.27 4.16
C VAL A 42 8.82 0.14 4.41
N THR A 43 9.34 0.86 5.41
CA THR A 43 10.76 0.77 5.77
C THR A 43 11.13 -0.66 6.18
N LYS A 44 10.30 -1.31 7.03
CA LYS A 44 10.51 -2.70 7.45
C LYS A 44 10.41 -3.68 6.28
N LEU A 45 9.40 -3.54 5.42
CA LEU A 45 9.23 -4.40 4.25
C LEU A 45 10.42 -4.28 3.28
N LYS A 46 10.94 -3.07 3.06
CA LYS A 46 12.15 -2.84 2.26
C LYS A 46 13.39 -3.47 2.90
N GLN A 47 13.54 -3.40 4.22
CA GLN A 47 14.62 -4.09 4.94
C GLN A 47 14.52 -5.62 4.79
N LEU A 48 13.31 -6.17 4.71
CA LEU A 48 13.04 -7.57 4.41
C LEU A 48 13.16 -7.91 2.91
N SER A 49 13.69 -7.01 2.10
CA SER A 49 13.96 -7.18 0.66
C SER A 49 12.71 -7.39 -0.20
N TYR A 50 11.57 -6.83 0.19
CA TYR A 50 10.39 -6.75 -0.69
C TYR A 50 10.57 -5.67 -1.76
N ASP A 51 10.06 -5.93 -2.96
CA ASP A 51 9.86 -4.92 -3.99
C ASP A 51 8.60 -4.11 -3.64
N VAL A 52 8.79 -2.97 -2.97
CA VAL A 52 7.70 -2.10 -2.52
C VAL A 52 7.68 -0.81 -3.34
N THR A 53 6.64 -0.65 -4.15
CA THR A 53 6.26 0.63 -4.75
C THR A 53 5.55 1.46 -3.68
N TYR A 54 6.18 2.55 -3.23
CA TYR A 54 5.62 3.42 -2.21
C TYR A 54 5.43 4.84 -2.76
N GLU A 55 4.18 5.31 -2.77
CA GLU A 55 3.80 6.61 -3.28
C GLU A 55 3.10 7.45 -2.19
N THR A 56 3.34 8.75 -2.19
CA THR A 56 2.68 9.70 -1.28
C THR A 56 2.34 10.98 -2.05
N ALA A 57 1.19 11.57 -1.75
CA ALA A 57 0.74 12.84 -2.31
C ALA A 57 -0.11 13.59 -1.26
N PRO A 58 -0.42 14.89 -1.44
CA PRO A 58 -1.42 15.54 -0.61
C PRO A 58 -2.72 14.74 -0.58
N GLY A 59 -3.21 14.43 0.61
CA GLY A 59 -4.37 13.58 0.79
C GLY A 59 -4.62 13.24 2.25
N ARG A 60 -5.87 12.83 2.53
CA ARG A 60 -6.38 12.45 3.85
C ARG A 60 -6.99 11.04 3.77
N HIS A 61 -7.52 10.58 4.90
CA HIS A 61 -8.22 9.31 5.03
C HIS A 61 -9.66 9.38 4.46
N GLU A 62 -9.78 9.67 3.16
CA GLU A 62 -11.06 9.91 2.49
C GLU A 62 -11.16 9.15 1.17
N TRP A 63 -12.36 8.64 0.87
CA TRP A 63 -12.67 7.88 -0.35
C TRP A 63 -12.26 8.56 -1.64
N TYR A 64 -12.37 9.89 -1.70
CA TYR A 64 -11.96 10.67 -2.88
C TYR A 64 -10.51 10.40 -3.30
N TYR A 65 -9.59 10.23 -2.34
CA TYR A 65 -8.21 9.92 -2.67
C TYR A 65 -8.06 8.46 -3.09
N TRP A 66 -8.69 7.52 -2.38
CA TRP A 66 -8.62 6.11 -2.74
C TRP A 66 -9.21 5.79 -4.12
N ASP A 67 -10.27 6.49 -4.52
CA ASP A 67 -10.86 6.40 -5.87
C ASP A 67 -9.87 6.81 -6.98
N ARG A 68 -9.02 7.81 -6.71
CA ARG A 68 -7.94 8.17 -7.64
C ARG A 68 -6.81 7.16 -7.62
N GLN A 69 -6.49 6.61 -6.46
CA GLN A 69 -5.36 5.70 -6.30
C GLN A 69 -5.66 4.28 -6.78
N ILE A 70 -6.92 3.85 -6.77
CA ILE A 70 -7.27 2.53 -7.34
C ILE A 70 -6.95 2.47 -8.83
N GLU A 71 -7.11 3.57 -9.59
CA GLU A 71 -6.66 3.62 -10.98
C GLU A 71 -5.15 3.41 -11.12
N ARG A 72 -4.36 4.00 -10.22
CA ARG A 72 -2.89 3.84 -10.20
C ARG A 72 -2.50 2.40 -9.91
N VAL A 73 -3.23 1.73 -9.01
CA VAL A 73 -3.06 0.30 -8.72
C VAL A 73 -3.43 -0.55 -9.95
N LEU A 74 -4.53 -0.24 -10.63
CA LEU A 74 -4.95 -0.95 -11.85
C LEU A 74 -3.95 -0.77 -13.01
N GLU A 75 -3.35 0.42 -13.14
CA GLU A 75 -2.25 0.70 -14.07
C GLU A 75 -0.95 -0.06 -13.71
N TRP A 76 -0.72 -0.31 -12.42
CA TRP A 76 0.47 -1.02 -11.92
C TRP A 76 0.39 -2.55 -12.08
N LEU A 77 -0.81 -3.11 -12.00
CA LEU A 77 -1.02 -4.55 -12.14
C LEU A 77 -0.67 -5.02 -13.56
N PRO A 78 -0.17 -6.28 -13.73
CA PRO A 78 0.15 -6.85 -15.02
C PRO A 78 -1.13 -7.32 -15.76
N ILE A 79 -2.09 -6.40 -15.93
CA ILE A 79 -3.37 -6.63 -16.57
C ILE A 79 -3.55 -5.63 -17.72
N ASN A 80 -4.44 -5.94 -18.66
CA ASN A 80 -4.80 -5.01 -19.73
C ASN A 80 -5.86 -4.02 -19.25
N TYR A 81 -5.49 -3.14 -18.31
CA TYR A 81 -6.40 -2.12 -17.82
C TYR A 81 -6.67 -1.06 -18.90
N VAL A 82 -7.95 -0.84 -19.19
CA VAL A 82 -8.41 0.19 -20.12
C VAL A 82 -9.01 1.31 -19.30
N LYS A 83 -8.27 2.43 -19.21
CA LYS A 83 -8.73 3.62 -18.50
C LYS A 83 -9.91 4.25 -19.23
N GLU A 84 -10.92 4.69 -18.47
CA GLU A 84 -12.05 5.41 -19.05
C GLU A 84 -11.62 6.73 -19.69
N GLU A 85 -12.33 7.13 -20.74
CA GLU A 85 -12.18 8.47 -21.30
C GLU A 85 -12.87 9.49 -20.39
N ARG A 86 -12.12 10.49 -19.92
CA ARG A 86 -12.67 11.61 -19.13
C ARG A 86 -12.70 12.85 -20.00
N LEU A 87 -13.85 13.06 -20.63
CA LEU A 87 -14.12 14.29 -21.37
C LEU A 87 -14.16 15.48 -20.41
N PHE A 88 -13.69 16.62 -20.91
CA PHE A 88 -13.57 17.90 -20.20
C PHE A 88 -14.91 18.47 -19.73
#